data_AF-A0A2L0NEF7-F1
#
_entry.id   AF-A0A2L0NEF7-F1
#
_cell.length_a   1.000
_cell.length_b   1.000
_cell.length_c   1.000
_cell.angle_alpha   90.00
_cell.angle_beta   90.00
_cell.angle_gamma   90.00
#
_symmetry.space_group_name_H-M   'P 1'
#
loop_
_entity.id
_entity.type
_entity.pdbx_description
1 polymer ?
#
loop_
_entity_poly.entity_id
_entity_poly.type
_entity_poly.pdbx_seq_one_letter_code
_entity_poly.pdbx_strand_id
1 'polypeptide(L)'
;MTDQMLAYQAAMAPRYLRHLLNAGPAFDPAGFARIGGALRMSWSELLEGRADAPPGQSAPGPRPLLLHLTEPECWSLIGTHGVGRVGLPVQPGPAVYPVNYAVTEGTIVYRTAARGSAAPADGSPVSFQVDHIDDHLSRGWSVLVLGEAHHVDDSDEAERLSQLPGTTPWAGGDRPLWVRIRPDEITGRRLGTA
;
A
#
# COMPACT_ATOMS: atom_id res chain seq x y z
N MET A 1 -5.08 -18.93 16.96
CA MET A 1 -4.64 -20.10 17.77
C MET A 1 -4.95 -19.80 19.23
N THR A 2 -5.46 -20.76 20.01
CA THR A 2 -5.72 -20.53 21.45
C THR A 2 -4.42 -20.63 22.26
N ASP A 3 -4.38 -20.02 23.44
CA ASP A 3 -3.18 -20.09 24.32
C ASP A 3 -2.83 -21.53 24.71
N GLN A 4 -3.83 -22.39 24.90
CA GLN A 4 -3.61 -23.81 25.20
C GLN A 4 -2.94 -24.53 24.02
N MET A 5 -3.39 -24.24 22.80
CA MET A 5 -2.77 -24.82 21.59
C MET A 5 -1.36 -24.29 21.38
N LEU A 6 -1.13 -22.99 21.59
CA LEU A 6 0.20 -22.39 21.49
C LEU A 6 1.16 -22.99 22.52
N ALA A 7 0.72 -23.14 23.77
CA ALA A 7 1.51 -23.74 24.83
C ALA A 7 1.90 -25.19 24.50
N TYR A 8 0.93 -25.97 24.01
CA TYR A 8 1.16 -27.34 23.56
C TYR A 8 2.20 -27.41 22.42
N GLN A 9 2.02 -26.61 21.37
CA GLN A 9 2.93 -26.59 20.21
C GLN A 9 4.33 -26.07 20.56
N ALA A 10 4.44 -25.11 21.48
CA ALA A 10 5.70 -24.58 21.96
C ALA A 10 6.35 -25.44 23.07
N ALA A 11 5.78 -26.64 23.33
CA ALA A 11 6.22 -27.60 24.32
C ALA A 11 6.41 -27.00 25.72
N MET A 12 5.43 -26.21 26.18
CA MET A 12 5.46 -25.56 27.48
C MET A 12 4.10 -25.57 28.19
N ALA A 13 4.11 -25.46 29.52
CA ALA A 13 2.87 -25.37 30.28
C ALA A 13 2.14 -24.04 30.00
N PRO A 14 0.79 -24.00 29.91
CA PRO A 14 0.04 -22.76 29.67
C PRO A 14 0.34 -21.64 30.68
N ARG A 15 0.58 -22.00 31.96
CA ARG A 15 0.96 -21.04 33.00
C ARG A 15 2.34 -20.43 32.73
N TYR A 16 3.27 -21.22 32.21
CA TYR A 16 4.60 -20.76 31.84
C TYR A 16 4.55 -19.86 30.61
N LEU A 17 3.78 -20.23 29.58
CA LEU A 17 3.54 -19.37 28.41
C LEU A 17 3.01 -17.99 28.83
N ARG A 18 2.00 -17.93 29.70
CA ARG A 18 1.43 -16.67 30.19
C ARG A 18 2.48 -15.81 30.91
N HIS A 19 3.28 -16.44 31.76
CA HIS A 19 4.34 -15.74 32.49
C HIS A 19 5.40 -15.20 31.52
N LEU A 20 5.80 -16.02 30.55
CA LEU A 20 6.78 -15.67 29.53
C LEU A 20 6.32 -14.48 28.67
N LEU A 21 5.06 -14.49 28.20
CA LEU A 21 4.49 -13.36 27.44
C LEU A 21 4.45 -12.06 28.26
N ASN A 22 4.19 -12.14 29.56
CA ASN A 22 4.17 -10.97 30.44
C ASN A 22 5.58 -10.45 30.79
N ALA A 23 6.54 -11.36 30.99
CA ALA A 23 7.92 -11.02 31.36
C ALA A 23 8.75 -10.55 30.15
N GLY A 24 8.35 -10.95 28.94
CA GLY A 24 9.00 -10.59 27.69
C GLY A 24 10.18 -11.49 27.31
N PRO A 25 10.74 -11.28 26.11
CA PRO A 25 11.74 -12.14 25.49
C PRO A 25 13.09 -12.19 26.21
N ALA A 26 13.42 -11.15 26.97
CA ALA A 26 14.67 -11.09 27.74
C ALA A 26 14.70 -12.07 28.92
N PHE A 27 13.52 -12.51 29.40
CA PHE A 27 13.42 -13.43 30.53
C PHE A 27 13.82 -14.87 30.18
N ASP A 28 13.30 -15.41 29.08
CA ASP A 28 13.74 -16.70 28.50
C ASP A 28 13.73 -16.62 26.96
N PRO A 29 14.87 -16.28 26.34
CA PRO A 29 14.98 -16.23 24.88
C PRO A 29 14.71 -17.59 24.22
N ALA A 30 15.10 -18.71 24.85
CA ALA A 30 14.87 -20.03 24.29
C ALA A 30 13.37 -20.39 24.33
N GLY A 31 12.66 -19.95 25.38
CA GLY A 31 11.21 -20.02 25.47
C GLY A 31 10.51 -19.26 24.34
N PHE A 32 10.90 -18.02 24.08
CA PHE A 32 10.35 -17.26 22.97
C PHE A 32 10.70 -17.87 21.61
N ALA A 33 11.89 -18.48 21.45
CA ALA A 33 12.25 -19.18 20.22
C ALA A 33 11.31 -20.38 19.96
N ARG A 34 10.88 -21.11 21.01
CA ARG A 34 9.87 -22.17 20.88
C ARG A 34 8.49 -21.63 20.50
N ILE A 35 8.09 -20.46 21.03
CA ILE A 35 6.87 -19.76 20.61
C ILE A 35 6.95 -19.43 19.12
N GLY A 36 8.10 -18.95 18.64
CA GLY A 36 8.36 -18.67 17.23
C GLY A 36 8.22 -19.90 16.35
N GLY A 37 8.87 -21.00 16.75
CA GLY A 37 8.74 -22.28 16.08
C GLY A 37 7.29 -22.78 15.97
N ALA A 38 6.51 -22.65 17.05
CA ALA A 38 5.09 -23.01 17.06
C ALA A 38 4.25 -22.12 16.12
N LEU A 39 4.55 -20.82 16.08
CA LEU A 39 3.88 -19.85 15.21
C LEU A 39 4.40 -19.84 13.76
N ARG A 40 5.50 -20.56 13.48
CA ARG A 40 6.27 -20.47 12.24
C ARG A 40 6.73 -19.03 11.94
N MET A 41 7.11 -18.32 12.99
CA MET A 41 7.63 -16.97 12.93
C MET A 41 9.12 -16.99 13.27
N SER A 42 9.89 -16.19 12.55
CA SER A 42 11.27 -15.89 12.91
C SER A 42 11.34 -15.07 14.20
N TRP A 43 12.55 -14.98 14.77
CA TRP A 43 12.78 -14.21 15.99
C TRP A 43 12.48 -12.71 15.80
N SER A 44 12.89 -12.13 14.67
CA SER A 44 12.57 -10.72 14.36
C SER A 44 11.06 -10.53 14.21
N GLU A 45 10.35 -11.44 13.52
CA GLU A 45 8.89 -11.32 13.38
C GLU A 45 8.13 -11.42 14.70
N LEU A 46 8.63 -12.19 15.67
CA LEU A 46 8.04 -12.27 17.01
C LEU A 46 8.22 -10.99 17.82
N LEU A 47 9.35 -10.31 17.63
CA LEU A 47 9.72 -9.13 18.42
C LEU A 47 9.25 -7.82 17.80
N GLU A 48 9.37 -7.72 16.49
CA GLU A 48 9.15 -6.50 15.71
C GLU A 48 7.84 -6.57 14.91
N GLY A 49 7.22 -7.76 14.83
CA GLY A 49 6.11 -8.03 13.94
C GLY A 49 6.56 -8.45 12.54
N ARG A 50 5.62 -8.93 11.73
CA ARG A 50 5.91 -9.23 10.31
C ARG A 50 6.12 -7.93 9.56
N ALA A 51 7.30 -7.76 8.96
CA ALA A 51 7.64 -6.58 8.16
C ALA A 51 6.72 -6.41 6.92
N ASP A 52 6.08 -7.49 6.46
CA ASP A 52 5.15 -7.49 5.32
C ASP A 52 3.67 -7.54 5.75
N ALA A 53 3.37 -7.36 7.04
CA ALA A 53 1.99 -7.23 7.48
C ALA A 53 1.33 -5.98 6.89
N PRO A 54 0.01 -6.03 6.56
CA PRO A 54 -0.72 -4.83 6.21
C PRO A 54 -0.66 -3.82 7.37
N PRO A 55 -0.51 -2.51 7.09
CA PRO A 55 -0.51 -1.50 8.14
C PRO A 55 -1.85 -1.49 8.91
N GLY A 56 -1.86 -0.89 10.10
CA GLY A 56 -3.00 -0.86 11.01
C GLY A 56 -3.04 -2.04 12.00
N GLN A 57 -1.92 -2.73 12.25
CA GLN A 57 -1.85 -3.79 13.26
C GLN A 57 -1.60 -3.24 14.66
N SER A 58 -0.99 -2.06 14.75
CA SER A 58 -0.70 -1.39 16.01
C SER A 58 -1.96 -0.73 16.60
N ALA A 59 -2.00 -0.62 17.93
CA ALA A 59 -3.06 0.13 18.58
C ALA A 59 -3.05 1.60 18.13
N PRO A 60 -4.21 2.27 18.01
CA PRO A 60 -4.25 3.67 17.62
C PRO A 60 -3.44 4.55 18.58
N GLY A 61 -2.69 5.50 18.02
CA GLY A 61 -2.06 6.56 18.80
C GLY A 61 -3.08 7.36 19.64
N PRO A 62 -2.62 8.05 20.69
CA PRO A 62 -3.50 8.85 21.54
C PRO A 62 -4.19 9.96 20.72
N ARG A 63 -5.51 10.10 20.88
CA ARG A 63 -6.35 11.13 20.22
C ARG A 63 -6.16 11.18 18.69
N PRO A 64 -6.65 10.18 17.95
CA PRO A 64 -6.51 10.15 16.49
C PRO A 64 -7.28 11.31 15.85
N LEU A 65 -6.65 11.95 14.85
CA LEU A 65 -7.22 13.02 14.04
C LEU A 65 -7.22 12.62 12.56
N LEU A 66 -8.30 13.01 11.86
CA LEU A 66 -8.43 12.93 10.42
C LEU A 66 -8.57 14.35 9.87
N LEU A 67 -7.61 14.81 9.09
CA LEU A 67 -7.57 16.15 8.52
C LEU A 67 -7.75 16.09 7.01
N HIS A 68 -8.44 17.08 6.45
CA HIS A 68 -8.49 17.30 5.00
C HIS A 68 -7.22 17.99 4.52
N LEU A 69 -6.72 17.58 3.37
CA LEU A 69 -5.59 18.20 2.68
C LEU A 69 -6.10 19.14 1.60
N THR A 70 -5.35 20.22 1.39
CA THR A 70 -5.52 21.10 0.24
C THR A 70 -4.97 20.44 -1.02
N GLU A 71 -5.44 20.86 -2.20
CA GLU A 71 -4.95 20.35 -3.48
C GLU A 71 -3.41 20.45 -3.64
N PRO A 72 -2.74 21.57 -3.31
CA PRO A 72 -1.27 21.65 -3.37
C PRO A 72 -0.57 20.64 -2.46
N GLU A 73 -1.13 20.36 -1.27
CA GLU A 73 -0.60 19.33 -0.38
C GLU A 73 -0.77 17.93 -0.97
N CYS A 74 -1.90 17.66 -1.63
CA CYS A 74 -2.14 16.39 -2.32
C CYS A 74 -1.09 16.15 -3.41
N TRP A 75 -0.84 17.14 -4.28
CA TRP A 75 0.18 17.04 -5.33
C TRP A 75 1.59 16.88 -4.76
N SER A 76 1.90 17.59 -3.67
CA SER A 76 3.18 17.45 -2.96
C SER A 76 3.39 16.02 -2.44
N LEU A 77 2.35 15.39 -1.90
CA LEU A 77 2.40 14.02 -1.37
C LEU A 77 2.43 12.94 -2.46
N ILE A 78 1.68 13.11 -3.56
CA ILE A 78 1.76 12.22 -4.72
C ILE A 78 3.19 12.20 -5.28
N GLY A 79 3.91 13.34 -5.21
CA GLY A 79 5.28 13.44 -5.70
C GLY A 79 5.37 13.26 -7.23
N THR A 80 6.54 12.86 -7.72
CA THR A 80 6.80 12.75 -9.16
C THR A 80 6.55 11.36 -9.73
N HIS A 81 6.64 10.31 -8.91
CA HIS A 81 6.45 8.92 -9.31
C HIS A 81 6.30 8.01 -8.10
N GLY A 82 5.82 6.79 -8.31
CA GLY A 82 5.70 5.79 -7.27
C GLY A 82 4.81 4.63 -7.69
N VAL A 83 4.25 3.95 -6.69
CA VAL A 83 3.20 2.94 -6.90
C VAL A 83 1.89 3.45 -6.34
N GLY A 84 0.87 3.45 -7.18
CA GLY A 84 -0.50 3.79 -6.83
C GLY A 84 -1.46 2.66 -7.16
N ARG A 85 -2.74 2.91 -6.96
CA ARG A 85 -3.84 2.00 -7.28
C ARG A 85 -4.81 2.69 -8.22
N VAL A 86 -5.11 2.07 -9.36
CA VAL A 86 -6.16 2.51 -10.28
C VAL A 86 -7.43 1.69 -10.04
N GLY A 87 -8.53 2.37 -9.75
CA GLY A 87 -9.87 1.81 -9.67
C GLY A 87 -10.60 1.97 -11.00
N LEU A 88 -11.05 0.86 -11.57
CA LEU A 88 -11.75 0.81 -12.85
C LEU A 88 -13.20 0.32 -12.66
N PRO A 89 -14.17 0.90 -13.38
CA PRO A 89 -15.57 0.47 -13.34
C PRO A 89 -15.74 -0.80 -14.18
N VAL A 90 -15.53 -1.96 -13.55
CA VAL A 90 -15.80 -3.26 -14.16
C VAL A 90 -17.08 -3.87 -13.57
N GLN A 91 -17.62 -4.90 -14.21
CA GLN A 91 -18.78 -5.65 -13.70
C GLN A 91 -18.32 -6.91 -12.95
N PRO A 92 -18.97 -7.30 -11.84
CA PRO A 92 -20.16 -6.70 -11.22
C PRO A 92 -19.86 -5.55 -10.23
N GLY A 93 -18.61 -5.15 -10.09
CA GLY A 93 -18.19 -4.07 -9.19
C GLY A 93 -16.78 -3.59 -9.53
N PRO A 94 -16.34 -2.45 -8.97
CA PRO A 94 -15.07 -1.85 -9.33
C PRO A 94 -13.90 -2.77 -9.00
N ALA A 95 -12.90 -2.80 -9.88
CA ALA A 95 -11.66 -3.51 -9.66
C ALA A 95 -10.51 -2.53 -9.45
N VAL A 96 -9.60 -2.86 -8.54
CA VAL A 96 -8.49 -2.00 -8.16
C VAL A 96 -7.17 -2.71 -8.47
N TYR A 97 -6.30 -2.05 -9.22
CA TYR A 97 -5.03 -2.62 -9.69
C TYR A 97 -3.84 -1.75 -9.28
N PRO A 98 -2.73 -2.34 -8.80
CA PRO A 98 -1.52 -1.57 -8.55
C PRO A 98 -0.86 -1.17 -9.88
N VAL A 99 -0.40 0.07 -9.96
CA VAL A 99 0.30 0.61 -11.13
C VAL A 99 1.52 1.43 -10.69
N ASN A 100 2.61 1.32 -11.45
CA ASN A 100 3.70 2.29 -11.34
C ASN A 100 3.26 3.53 -12.11
N TYR A 101 3.36 4.69 -11.48
CA TYR A 101 2.93 5.95 -12.07
C TYR A 101 4.05 6.98 -12.09
N ALA A 102 3.89 7.96 -12.96
CA ALA A 102 4.59 9.24 -12.90
C ALA A 102 3.58 10.38 -12.96
N VAL A 103 3.99 11.55 -12.47
CA VAL A 103 3.23 12.80 -12.59
C VAL A 103 3.92 13.70 -13.59
N THR A 104 3.15 14.19 -14.56
CA THR A 104 3.62 15.14 -15.56
C THR A 104 2.46 16.05 -15.97
N GLU A 105 2.71 17.35 -16.11
CA GLU A 105 1.73 18.33 -16.58
C GLU A 105 0.41 18.34 -15.76
N GLY A 106 0.49 18.09 -14.44
CA GLY A 106 -0.69 17.99 -13.58
C GLY A 106 -1.57 16.77 -13.85
N THR A 107 -1.04 15.77 -14.54
CA THR A 107 -1.71 14.49 -14.84
C THR A 107 -0.92 13.32 -14.30
N ILE A 108 -1.59 12.19 -14.12
CA ILE A 108 -0.97 10.94 -13.70
C ILE A 108 -0.86 10.04 -14.92
N VAL A 109 0.33 9.51 -15.20
CA VAL A 109 0.56 8.58 -16.30
C VAL A 109 1.03 7.24 -15.77
N TYR A 110 0.59 6.15 -16.39
CA TYR A 110 1.10 4.81 -16.10
C TYR A 110 1.12 3.94 -17.35
N ARG A 111 1.90 2.86 -17.28
CA ARG A 111 2.13 1.93 -18.40
C ARG A 111 1.58 0.55 -18.09
N THR A 112 0.86 -0.05 -19.03
CA THR A 112 0.21 -1.35 -18.85
C THR A 112 0.16 -2.16 -20.16
N ALA A 113 -0.26 -3.42 -20.06
CA ALA A 113 -0.51 -4.25 -21.24
C ALA A 113 -1.83 -3.82 -21.89
N ALA A 114 -1.86 -3.68 -23.23
CA ALA A 114 -3.03 -3.17 -23.96
C ALA A 114 -4.33 -4.00 -23.76
N ARG A 115 -4.19 -5.28 -23.41
CA ARG A 115 -5.31 -6.19 -23.08
C ARG A 115 -5.23 -6.70 -21.63
N GLY A 116 -4.54 -5.98 -20.76
CA GLY A 116 -4.40 -6.31 -19.34
C GLY A 116 -5.56 -5.77 -18.50
N SER A 117 -5.73 -6.29 -17.30
CA SER A 117 -6.85 -5.91 -16.41
C SER A 117 -6.84 -4.45 -15.97
N ALA A 118 -5.67 -3.81 -16.00
CA ALA A 118 -5.48 -2.39 -15.70
C ALA A 118 -5.56 -1.49 -16.95
N ALA A 119 -6.00 -2.00 -18.11
CA ALA A 119 -6.20 -1.20 -19.32
C ALA A 119 -7.67 -0.75 -19.41
N PRO A 120 -8.00 0.50 -19.06
CA PRO A 120 -9.33 1.06 -19.30
C PRO A 120 -9.57 1.27 -20.79
N ALA A 121 -10.83 1.37 -21.21
CA ALA A 121 -11.15 1.96 -22.51
C ALA A 121 -10.84 3.47 -22.50
N ASP A 122 -10.50 4.03 -23.64
CA ASP A 122 -10.27 5.48 -23.77
C ASP A 122 -11.52 6.27 -23.34
N GLY A 123 -11.31 7.32 -22.55
CA GLY A 123 -12.37 8.14 -21.94
C GLY A 123 -13.14 7.47 -20.80
N SER A 124 -12.68 6.32 -20.28
CA SER A 124 -13.35 5.69 -19.14
C SER A 124 -13.16 6.50 -17.86
N PRO A 125 -14.17 6.61 -16.99
CA PRO A 125 -13.99 7.19 -15.66
C PRO A 125 -13.11 6.25 -14.83
N VAL A 126 -12.18 6.84 -14.08
CA VAL A 126 -11.23 6.12 -13.23
C VAL A 126 -11.07 6.81 -11.88
N SER A 127 -10.73 6.03 -10.87
CA SER A 127 -10.16 6.55 -9.64
C SER A 127 -8.69 6.15 -9.55
N PHE A 128 -7.88 7.02 -8.97
CA PHE A 128 -6.47 6.74 -8.70
C PHE A 128 -6.14 7.11 -7.27
N GLN A 129 -5.39 6.27 -6.59
CA GLN A 129 -5.12 6.43 -5.16
C GLN A 129 -3.67 6.11 -4.83
N VAL A 130 -3.08 6.96 -4.00
CA VAL A 130 -1.76 6.77 -3.39
C VAL A 130 -1.90 7.03 -1.90
N ASP A 131 -1.21 6.24 -1.10
CA ASP A 131 -1.20 6.36 0.35
C ASP A 131 0.19 6.07 0.90
N HIS A 132 0.38 6.52 2.13
CA HIS A 132 1.46 6.08 2.98
C HIS A 132 0.94 6.00 4.40
N ILE A 133 1.11 4.84 5.04
CA ILE A 133 0.72 4.59 6.42
C ILE A 133 1.96 4.17 7.20
N ASP A 134 2.26 4.92 8.25
CA ASP A 134 3.26 4.59 9.26
C ASP A 134 2.53 3.99 10.47
N ASP A 135 2.57 2.66 10.57
CA ASP A 135 1.90 1.91 11.63
C ASP A 135 2.52 2.21 13.00
N HIS A 136 3.85 2.39 13.06
CA HIS A 136 4.58 2.65 14.30
C HIS A 136 4.20 3.98 14.92
N LEU A 137 4.02 5.01 14.09
CA LEU A 137 3.62 6.34 14.56
C LEU A 137 2.11 6.54 14.58
N SER A 138 1.31 5.57 14.11
CA SER A 138 -0.13 5.74 13.88
C SER A 138 -0.46 6.98 13.06
N ARG A 139 0.32 7.21 12.00
CA ARG A 139 0.22 8.37 11.11
C ARG A 139 0.13 7.92 9.67
N GLY A 140 -0.32 8.81 8.81
CA GLY A 140 -0.35 8.52 7.39
C GLY A 140 -1.11 9.55 6.60
N TRP A 141 -1.20 9.31 5.31
CA TRP A 141 -2.00 10.11 4.41
C TRP A 141 -2.49 9.27 3.24
N SER A 142 -3.56 9.73 2.61
CA SER A 142 -4.07 9.17 1.37
C SER A 142 -4.49 10.30 0.45
N VAL A 143 -4.17 10.20 -0.83
CA VAL A 143 -4.68 11.07 -1.88
C VAL A 143 -5.51 10.25 -2.85
N LEU A 144 -6.70 10.76 -3.19
CA LEU A 144 -7.62 10.18 -4.15
C LEU A 144 -7.82 11.18 -5.29
N VAL A 145 -7.64 10.70 -6.51
CA VAL A 145 -7.90 11.42 -7.75
C VAL A 145 -9.07 10.74 -8.46
N LEU A 146 -10.05 11.52 -8.89
CA LEU A 146 -11.11 11.09 -9.78
C LEU A 146 -10.93 11.79 -11.12
N GLY A 147 -11.15 11.08 -12.22
CA GLY A 147 -10.93 11.64 -13.55
C GLY A 147 -11.23 10.67 -14.68
N GLU A 148 -10.76 11.02 -15.88
CA GLU A 148 -10.88 10.19 -17.07
C GLU A 148 -9.52 9.64 -17.51
N ALA A 149 -9.50 8.40 -17.97
CA ALA A 149 -8.32 7.75 -18.53
C ALA A 149 -8.28 7.90 -20.05
N HIS A 150 -7.18 8.42 -20.57
CA HIS A 150 -6.92 8.54 -22.00
C HIS A 150 -5.71 7.73 -22.44
N HIS A 151 -5.80 7.12 -23.61
CA HIS A 151 -4.66 6.45 -24.23
C HIS A 151 -3.70 7.48 -24.82
N VAL A 152 -2.40 7.25 -24.70
CA VAL A 152 -1.38 8.07 -25.36
C VAL A 152 -0.95 7.36 -26.65
N ASP A 153 -1.55 7.79 -27.76
CA ASP A 153 -1.31 7.20 -29.08
C ASP A 153 -0.15 7.86 -29.86
N ASP A 154 0.24 9.08 -29.48
CA ASP A 154 1.40 9.76 -30.06
C ASP A 154 2.70 9.06 -29.64
N SER A 155 3.44 8.54 -30.63
CA SER A 155 4.70 7.85 -30.41
C SER A 155 5.77 8.73 -29.78
N ASP A 156 5.81 10.03 -30.15
CA ASP A 156 6.81 10.95 -29.62
C ASP A 156 6.50 11.27 -28.15
N GLU A 157 5.22 11.37 -27.80
CA GLU A 157 4.79 11.51 -26.41
C GLU A 157 5.11 10.24 -25.61
N ALA A 158 4.79 9.06 -26.12
CA ALA A 158 5.10 7.79 -25.48
C ALA A 158 6.61 7.62 -25.22
N GLU A 159 7.45 8.04 -26.17
CA GLU A 159 8.90 8.05 -26.01
C GLU A 159 9.33 9.03 -24.90
N ARG A 160 8.81 10.27 -24.88
CA ARG A 160 9.08 11.23 -23.80
C ARG A 160 8.70 10.68 -22.43
N LEU A 161 7.51 10.07 -22.31
CA LEU A 161 7.04 9.46 -21.08
C LEU A 161 7.95 8.31 -20.62
N SER A 162 8.51 7.53 -21.55
CA SER A 162 9.43 6.43 -21.23
C SER A 162 10.76 6.90 -20.61
N GLN A 163 11.11 8.17 -20.78
CA GLN A 163 12.31 8.76 -20.18
C GLN A 163 12.06 9.31 -18.76
N LEU A 164 10.80 9.35 -18.29
CA LEU A 164 10.50 9.84 -16.95
C LEU A 164 10.88 8.81 -15.87
N PRO A 165 11.40 9.23 -14.70
CA PRO A 165 11.64 8.35 -13.58
C PRO A 165 10.38 7.60 -13.11
N GLY A 166 10.54 6.36 -12.65
CA GLY A 166 9.45 5.57 -12.06
C GLY A 166 8.42 5.01 -13.05
N THR A 167 8.63 5.20 -14.35
CA THR A 167 7.73 4.70 -15.40
C THR A 167 8.00 3.26 -15.83
N THR A 168 9.11 2.67 -15.36
CA THR A 168 9.42 1.26 -15.58
C THR A 168 8.51 0.40 -14.70
N PRO A 169 7.60 -0.41 -15.27
CA PRO A 169 6.68 -1.21 -14.47
C PRO A 169 7.43 -2.31 -13.72
N TRP A 170 7.10 -2.50 -12.43
CA TRP A 170 7.62 -3.62 -11.64
C TRP A 170 7.15 -4.97 -12.16
N ALA A 171 5.94 -5.00 -12.73
CA ALA A 171 5.43 -6.19 -13.38
C ALA A 171 6.08 -6.31 -14.76
N GLY A 172 6.84 -7.38 -15.00
CA GLY A 172 7.44 -7.66 -16.30
C GLY A 172 6.43 -7.87 -17.44
N GLY A 173 6.97 -8.12 -18.63
CA GLY A 173 6.20 -8.38 -19.86
C GLY A 173 6.06 -7.15 -20.76
N ASP A 174 5.53 -7.38 -21.96
CA ASP A 174 5.27 -6.31 -22.92
C ASP A 174 4.07 -5.47 -22.49
N ARG A 175 4.28 -4.15 -22.39
CA ARG A 175 3.31 -3.19 -21.84
C ARG A 175 3.26 -1.95 -22.72
N PRO A 176 2.83 -2.05 -23.98
CA PRO A 176 2.96 -0.94 -24.92
C PRO A 176 1.99 0.22 -24.62
N LEU A 177 0.94 -0.02 -23.85
CA LEU A 177 -0.12 0.97 -23.64
C LEU A 177 0.27 1.96 -22.54
N TRP A 178 0.28 3.24 -22.90
CA TRP A 178 0.33 4.37 -21.99
C TRP A 178 -1.06 4.88 -21.70
N VAL A 179 -1.35 5.12 -20.43
CA VAL A 179 -2.61 5.68 -19.97
C VAL A 179 -2.33 6.95 -19.18
N ARG A 180 -2.98 8.03 -19.56
CA ARG A 180 -2.97 9.33 -18.86
C ARG A 180 -4.31 9.54 -18.16
N ILE A 181 -4.27 9.72 -16.85
CA ILE A 181 -5.43 10.11 -16.04
C ILE A 181 -5.43 11.63 -15.94
N ARG A 182 -6.49 12.25 -16.48
CA ARG A 182 -6.76 13.68 -16.34
C ARG A 182 -7.63 13.90 -15.09
N PRO A 183 -7.11 14.56 -14.04
CA PRO A 183 -7.87 14.79 -12.82
C PRO A 183 -9.06 15.75 -13.05
N ASP A 184 -10.25 15.35 -12.63
CA ASP A 184 -11.41 16.22 -12.44
C ASP A 184 -11.48 16.71 -10.98
N GLU A 185 -11.09 15.84 -10.04
CA GLU A 185 -11.08 16.12 -8.62
C GLU A 185 -9.87 15.46 -7.96
N ILE A 186 -9.23 16.18 -7.03
CA ILE A 186 -8.17 15.65 -6.16
C ILE A 186 -8.50 15.97 -4.71
N THR A 187 -8.59 14.93 -3.88
CA THR A 187 -8.83 15.05 -2.44
C THR A 187 -7.77 14.32 -1.65
N GLY A 188 -7.50 14.80 -0.44
CA GLY A 188 -6.53 14.17 0.43
C GLY A 188 -6.99 14.15 1.88
N ARG A 189 -6.53 13.12 2.59
CA ARG A 189 -6.75 12.91 4.02
C ARG A 189 -5.42 12.64 4.70
N ARG A 190 -5.24 13.20 5.91
CA ARG A 190 -4.08 12.93 6.77
C ARG A 190 -4.55 12.36 8.10
N LEU A 191 -3.91 11.27 8.50
CA LEU A 191 -4.04 10.63 9.80
C LEU A 191 -2.91 11.13 10.71
N GLY A 192 -3.29 11.59 11.90
CA GLY A 192 -2.36 12.10 12.89
C GLY A 192 -2.81 11.86 14.32
N THR A 193 -1.97 12.29 15.25
CA THR A 193 -2.23 12.29 16.70
C THR A 193 -2.15 13.74 17.20
N ALA A 194 -3.12 14.17 18.00
CA ALA A 194 -3.16 15.53 18.57
C ALA A 194 -2.11 15.76 19.67
#